data_AF-A0A249L594-F1
#
_entry.id   AF-A0A249L594-F1
#
_cell.length_a   1.000
_cell.length_b   1.000
_cell.length_c   1.000
_cell.angle_alpha   90.00
_cell.angle_beta   90.00
_cell.angle_gamma   90.00
#
_symmetry.space_group_name_H-M   'P 1'
#
loop_
_entity.id
_entity.type
_entity.pdbx_description
1 polymer ?
#
loop_
_entity_poly.entity_id
_entity_poly.type
_entity_poly.pdbx_seq_one_letter_code
_entity_poly.pdbx_strand_id
1 'polypeptide(L)' 'MFRAGSIVTWNHRGGRASGKIIKITRGGKLKVPKSSLTLNTSADDPAALIRLIKDNKLTTIVVGHKLSSLKPARGL' A
#
# COMPACT_ATOMS: atom_id res chain seq x y z
N MET A 1 4.76 -12.54 -5.47
CA MET A 1 3.51 -11.80 -5.81
C MET A 1 2.95 -11.16 -4.55
N PHE A 2 2.37 -9.96 -4.63
CA PHE A 2 1.76 -9.30 -3.47
C PHE A 2 0.37 -9.88 -3.15
N ARG A 3 0.06 -10.01 -1.85
CA ARG A 3 -1.25 -10.42 -1.33
C ARG A 3 -1.60 -9.62 -0.08
N ALA A 4 -2.86 -9.71 0.35
CA ALA A 4 -3.22 -9.22 1.68
C ALA A 4 -2.32 -9.89 2.74
N GLY A 5 -1.80 -9.09 3.66
CA GLY A 5 -0.84 -9.51 4.67
C GLY A 5 0.63 -9.34 4.29
N SER A 6 0.97 -9.15 3.00
CA SER A 6 2.36 -8.88 2.58
C SER A 6 2.88 -7.59 3.22
N ILE A 7 4.12 -7.62 3.68
CA ILE A 7 4.83 -6.41 4.10
C ILE A 7 5.57 -5.83 2.90
N VAL A 8 5.39 -4.53 2.69
CA VAL A 8 5.92 -3.80 1.54
C VAL A 8 6.59 -2.52 1.98
N THR A 9 7.46 -2.03 1.12
CA THR A 9 8.13 -0.73 1.25
C THR A 9 7.95 0.08 -0.01
N TRP A 10 8.04 1.40 0.13
CA TRP A 10 8.05 2.35 -0.97
C TRP A 10 8.91 3.57 -0.61
N ASN A 11 9.41 4.25 -1.64
CA ASN A 11 10.18 5.48 -1.46
C ASN A 11 9.24 6.69 -1.47
N HIS A 12 9.60 7.71 -0.69
CA HIS A 12 8.95 9.01 -0.66
C HIS A 12 10.02 10.09 -0.41
N ARG A 13 9.67 11.38 -0.52
CA ARG A 13 10.65 12.48 -0.36
C ARG A 13 11.44 12.42 0.96
N GLY A 14 10.86 11.88 2.03
CA GLY A 14 11.50 11.74 3.35
C GLY A 14 12.23 10.42 3.59
N GLY A 15 12.43 9.59 2.55
CA GLY A 15 13.13 8.30 2.66
C GLY A 15 12.24 7.11 2.32
N ARG A 16 12.29 6.06 3.14
CA ARG A 16 11.54 4.81 2.91
C ARG A 16 10.46 4.62 3.95
N ALA A 17 9.25 4.32 3.50
CA ALA A 17 8.14 3.93 4.37
C ALA A 17 7.84 2.44 4.19
N SER A 18 7.21 1.84 5.20
CA SER A 18 6.83 0.44 5.20
C SER A 18 5.39 0.24 5.69
N GLY A 19 4.77 -0.88 5.30
CA GLY A 19 3.40 -1.15 5.69
C GLY A 19 2.92 -2.54 5.29
N LYS A 20 1.78 -2.92 5.85
CA LYS A 20 1.12 -4.20 5.58
C LYS A 20 -0.04 -3.99 4.62
N ILE A 21 -0.07 -4.74 3.52
CA ILE A 21 -1.20 -4.73 2.59
C ILE A 21 -2.44 -5.28 3.31
N ILE A 22 -3.55 -4.54 3.24
CA ILE A 22 -4.84 -4.98 3.81
C ILE A 22 -5.89 -5.30 2.73
N LYS A 23 -5.77 -4.72 1.53
CA LYS A 23 -6.66 -4.97 0.39
C LYS A 23 -5.91 -4.74 -0.91
N ILE A 24 -6.21 -5.54 -1.94
CA ILE A 24 -5.77 -5.34 -3.32
C ILE A 24 -7.01 -5.27 -4.21
N THR A 25 -7.06 -4.30 -5.11
CA THR A 25 -8.10 -4.14 -6.12
C THR A 25 -7.45 -4.13 -7.50
N ARG A 26 -7.95 -4.99 -8.41
CA ARG A 26 -7.43 -5.20 -9.77
C ARG A 26 -8.31 -4.60 -10.88
N GLY A 27 -9.22 -3.68 -10.54
CA GLY A 27 -10.17 -3.11 -11.49
C GLY A 27 -11.11 -2.11 -10.83
N GLY A 28 -11.49 -1.07 -11.59
CA GLY A 28 -12.37 0.00 -11.11
C GLY A 28 -11.65 1.03 -10.25
N LYS A 29 -12.26 1.45 -9.14
CA LYS A 29 -11.74 2.50 -8.26
C LYS A 29 -11.49 1.98 -6.84
N LEU A 30 -10.46 2.50 -6.19
CA LEU A 30 -10.11 2.21 -4.81
C LEU A 30 -10.07 3.50 -3.99
N LYS A 31 -11.07 3.68 -3.11
CA LYS A 31 -11.12 4.82 -2.18
C LYS A 31 -10.19 4.59 -1.00
N VAL A 32 -9.38 5.59 -0.67
CA VAL A 32 -8.55 5.56 0.54
C VAL A 32 -9.39 6.04 1.74
N PRO A 33 -9.48 5.26 2.83
CA PRO A 33 -10.24 5.67 4.01
C PRO A 33 -9.71 6.98 4.61
N LYS A 34 -10.63 7.80 5.15
CA LYS A 34 -10.30 9.09 5.78
C LYS A 34 -9.50 10.04 4.88
N SER A 35 -9.62 9.89 3.56
CA SER A 35 -8.94 10.71 2.56
C SER A 35 -9.88 11.00 1.38
N SER A 36 -9.69 12.14 0.72
CA SER A 36 -10.34 12.43 -0.57
C SER A 36 -9.77 11.57 -1.71
N LEU A 37 -8.56 11.03 -1.56
CA LEU A 37 -7.86 10.26 -2.58
C LEU A 37 -8.63 9.00 -3.00
N THR A 38 -8.76 8.83 -4.32
CA THR A 38 -9.30 7.63 -4.96
C THR A 38 -8.36 7.22 -6.08
N LEU A 39 -7.94 5.96 -6.10
CA LEU A 39 -7.04 5.43 -7.11
C LEU A 39 -7.82 4.71 -8.20
N ASN A 40 -7.46 4.95 -9.46
CA ASN A 40 -7.89 4.11 -10.57
C ASN A 40 -7.09 2.80 -10.55
N THR A 41 -7.74 1.69 -10.86
CA THR A 41 -7.14 0.36 -10.81
C THR A 41 -7.50 -0.43 -12.06
N SER A 42 -6.55 -1.23 -12.53
CA SER A 42 -6.72 -2.13 -13.67
C SER A 42 -6.08 -3.48 -13.38
N ALA A 43 -6.29 -4.46 -14.26
CA ALA A 43 -5.65 -5.76 -14.15
C ALA A 43 -4.13 -5.64 -14.31
N ASP A 44 -3.67 -4.77 -15.21
CA ASP A 44 -2.24 -4.52 -15.49
C ASP A 44 -1.52 -3.75 -14.38
N ASP A 45 -2.20 -2.77 -13.77
CA ASP A 45 -1.66 -1.99 -12.66
C ASP A 45 -2.66 -1.86 -11.50
N PRO A 46 -2.78 -2.94 -10.69
CA PRO A 46 -3.64 -2.95 -9.53
C PRO A 46 -3.20 -1.94 -8.47
N ALA A 47 -4.09 -1.60 -7.54
CA ALA A 47 -3.75 -0.81 -6.35
C ALA A 47 -4.03 -1.56 -5.06
N ALA A 48 -3.34 -1.14 -4.00
CA ALA A 48 -3.47 -1.68 -2.66
C ALA A 48 -3.79 -0.58 -1.64
N LEU A 49 -4.57 -0.96 -0.64
CA LEU A 49 -4.59 -0.26 0.64
C LEU A 49 -3.54 -0.88 1.55
N ILE A 50 -2.77 -0.01 2.20
CA ILE A 50 -1.63 -0.38 3.03
C ILE A 50 -1.81 0.29 4.38
N ARG A 51 -1.70 -0.48 5.45
CA ARG A 51 -1.65 0.04 6.81
C ARG A 51 -0.20 0.36 7.15
N LEU A 52 0.07 1.62 7.47
CA LEU A 52 1.43 2.11 7.71
C LEU A 52 2.02 1.45 8.95
N ILE A 53 3.28 1.04 8.86
CA ILE A 53 4.10 0.61 9.98
C ILE A 53 5.02 1.76 10.36
N LYS A 54 5.04 2.12 11.64
CA LYS A 54 5.95 3.12 12.21
C LYS A 54 6.45 2.56 13.54
N ASP A 55 7.76 2.67 13.80
CA ASP A 55 8.39 2.18 15.04
C ASP A 55 8.02 0.71 15.33
N ASN A 56 8.11 -0.13 14.30
CA ASN A 56 7.76 -1.56 14.29
C ASN A 56 6.31 -1.88 14.71
N LYS A 57 5.41 -0.89 14.71
CA LYS A 57 4.00 -1.05 15.09
C LYS A 57 3.08 -0.68 13.94
N LEU A 58 1.96 -1.41 13.82
CA LEU A 58 0.88 -1.04 12.92
C LEU A 58 0.17 0.21 13.44
N THR A 59 0.01 1.19 12.58
CA THR A 59 -0.74 2.42 12.89
C THR A 59 -2.21 2.28 12.48
N THR A 60 -3.02 3.30 12.81
CA THR A 60 -4.39 3.44 12.30
C THR A 60 -4.45 4.12 10.93
N ILE A 61 -3.31 4.54 10.38
CA ILE A 61 -3.20 5.26 9.10
C ILE A 61 -3.20 4.25 7.96
N VAL A 62 -4.06 4.51 6.97
CA VAL A 62 -4.17 3.73 5.74
C VAL A 62 -3.82 4.63 4.56
N VAL A 63 -2.93 4.14 3.69
CA VAL A 63 -2.52 4.80 2.45
C VAL A 63 -2.89 3.94 1.25
N GLY A 64 -3.02 4.57 0.09
CA GLY A 64 -3.23 3.89 -1.18
C GLY A 64 -2.00 4.00 -2.08
N HIS A 65 -1.58 2.88 -2.68
CA HIS A 65 -0.49 2.85 -3.67
C HIS A 65 -0.80 1.89 -4.81
N LYS A 66 -0.27 2.19 -6.01
CA LYS A 66 -0.19 1.21 -7.09
C LYS A 66 0.77 0.09 -6.72
N LEU A 67 0.46 -1.16 -7.07
CA LEU A 67 1.32 -2.30 -6.79
C LEU A 67 2.69 -2.16 -7.47
N SER A 68 2.73 -1.54 -8.64
CA SER A 68 3.96 -1.21 -9.38
C SER A 68 4.93 -0.31 -8.60
N SER A 69 4.41 0.53 -7.69
CA SER A 69 5.22 1.41 -6.83
C SER A 69 5.77 0.74 -5.57
N LEU A 70 5.42 -0.53 -5.32
CA LEU A 70 5.77 -1.24 -4.09
C LEU A 70 6.93 -2.21 -4.32
N LYS A 71 7.73 -2.40 -3.26
CA LYS A 71 8.74 -3.44 -3.18
C LYS A 71 8.44 -4.33 -1.96
N PRO A 72 8.72 -5.65 -2.02
CA PRO A 72 8.62 -6.48 -0.82
C PRO A 72 9.58 -5.94 0.25
N ALA A 73 9.14 -5.90 1.51
CA ALA A 73 10.06 -5.71 2.60
C ALA A 73 10.91 -6.98 2.73
N ARG A 74 12.19 -6.91 2.33
CA ARG A 74 13.16 -7.97 2.59
C ARG A 74 13.92 -7.59 3.86
N GLY A 75 14.07 -8.55 4.78
CA GLY A 75 14.85 -8.37 6.01
C GLY A 75 14.14 -7.62 7.14
N LEU A 76 12.82 -7.85 7.31
CA LEU A 76 12.15 -7.58 8.59
C LEU A 76 12.25 -8.81 9.49
#